data_AF-A0A2E6YAV4-F1
#
_entry.id   AF-A0A2E6YAV4-F1
#
_cell.length_a   1.000
_cell.length_b   1.000
_cell.length_c   1.000
_cell.angle_alpha   90.00
_cell.angle_beta   90.00
_cell.angle_gamma   90.00
#
_symmetry.space_group_name_H-M   'P 1'
#
loop_
_entity.id
_entity.type
_entity.pdbx_description
1 polymer ?
#
loop_
_entity_poly.entity_id
_entity_poly.type
_entity_poly.pdbx_seq_one_letter_code
_entity_poly.pdbx_strand_id
1 'polypeptide(L)'
;MSGSVNKVILVGNLGADPEVRRMQDGRPVVNLRVATSENWRDRSTGERRERTEWHRVVIFNEGLAKVAESYLRKGSKIYVEGQLQTRKWQDQSGQDRYSTEIVLQGFNSTLTMLDGRGEGGGGGGGNFGGGGGSAGGGGFGGGGSRSGGYDDGGFGGSSGGGRSGGGGSGSGGFGGGPGGDMDDEIPF
;
A
#
# COMPACT_ATOMS: atom_id res chain seq x y z
N MET A 1 -3.81 21.17 -28.55
CA MET A 1 -3.47 20.56 -27.24
C MET A 1 -2.77 19.25 -27.51
N SER A 2 -1.57 19.03 -26.98
CA SER A 2 -0.84 17.77 -27.17
C SER A 2 -1.54 16.65 -26.40
N GLY A 3 -1.90 15.56 -27.08
CA GLY A 3 -2.67 14.43 -26.51
C GLY A 3 -1.86 13.41 -25.71
N SER A 4 -0.77 13.82 -25.05
CA SER A 4 0.07 12.92 -24.25
C SER A 4 -0.28 13.00 -22.76
N VAL A 5 -0.10 11.87 -22.06
CA VAL A 5 -0.32 11.76 -20.61
C VAL A 5 0.97 11.36 -19.94
N ASN A 6 1.40 12.17 -18.97
CA ASN A 6 2.46 11.82 -18.02
C ASN A 6 1.86 11.88 -16.62
N LYS A 7 1.70 10.70 -16.01
CA LYS A 7 1.14 10.51 -14.67
C LYS A 7 1.87 9.34 -14.01
N VAL A 8 2.30 9.56 -12.76
CA VAL A 8 2.83 8.54 -11.87
C VAL A 8 1.94 8.46 -10.66
N ILE A 9 1.59 7.25 -10.25
CA ILE A 9 0.84 6.97 -9.03
C ILE A 9 1.68 6.02 -8.18
N LEU A 10 1.93 6.39 -6.93
CA LEU A 10 2.66 5.56 -5.98
C LEU A 10 1.89 5.44 -4.68
N VAL A 11 1.94 4.23 -4.11
CA VAL A 11 1.67 3.99 -2.69
C VAL A 11 2.92 3.37 -2.10
N GLY A 12 3.51 4.02 -1.11
CA GLY A 12 4.76 3.57 -0.53
C GLY A 12 5.05 4.21 0.82
N ASN A 13 6.20 3.85 1.39
CA ASN A 13 6.63 4.33 2.69
C ASN A 13 7.89 5.20 2.54
N LEU A 14 8.00 6.25 3.36
CA LEU A 14 9.20 7.08 3.42
C LEU A 14 10.39 6.29 3.99
N GLY A 15 11.52 6.26 3.29
CA GLY A 15 12.75 5.64 3.78
C GLY A 15 13.56 6.50 4.74
N ALA A 16 13.33 7.82 4.70
CA ALA A 16 13.98 8.82 5.54
C ALA A 16 12.99 9.97 5.82
N ASP A 17 13.32 10.82 6.77
CA ASP A 17 12.55 12.04 7.03
C ASP A 17 12.55 12.96 5.79
N PRO A 18 11.49 13.77 5.58
CA PRO A 18 11.45 14.73 4.48
C PRO A 18 12.62 15.71 4.50
N GLU A 19 13.31 15.86 3.38
CA GLU A 19 14.37 16.87 3.20
C GLU A 19 13.75 18.17 2.70
N VAL A 20 13.68 19.19 3.56
CA VAL A 20 13.09 20.49 3.23
C VAL A 20 14.18 21.49 2.87
N ARG A 21 14.01 22.14 1.71
CA ARG A 21 14.86 23.24 1.26
C ARG A 21 14.00 24.45 0.93
N ARG A 22 14.51 25.66 1.18
CA ARG A 22 13.85 26.89 0.76
C ARG A 22 14.57 27.48 -0.45
N MET A 23 13.80 27.82 -1.47
CA MET A 23 14.31 28.54 -2.63
C MET A 23 14.64 30.00 -2.28
N GLN A 24 15.32 30.71 -3.18
CA GLN A 24 15.65 32.13 -3.01
C GLN A 24 14.41 33.02 -2.86
N ASP A 25 13.29 32.61 -3.46
CA ASP A 25 11.99 33.27 -3.35
C ASP A 25 11.23 32.92 -2.04
N GLY A 26 11.82 32.11 -1.17
CA GLY A 26 11.24 31.68 0.10
C GLY A 26 10.31 30.48 0.02
N ARG A 27 9.98 29.97 -1.18
CA ARG A 27 9.08 28.81 -1.32
C ARG A 27 9.74 27.51 -0.84
N PRO A 28 9.01 26.68 -0.08
CA PRO A 28 9.52 25.39 0.36
C PRO A 28 9.51 24.37 -0.78
N VAL A 29 10.57 23.59 -0.88
CA VAL A 29 10.72 22.43 -1.76
C VAL A 29 11.02 21.24 -0.88
N VAL A 30 10.23 20.18 -1.03
CA VAL A 30 10.39 18.96 -0.21
C VAL A 30 10.84 17.81 -1.10
N ASN A 31 11.94 17.18 -0.70
CA ASN A 31 12.47 15.99 -1.32
C ASN A 31 12.13 14.78 -0.45
N LEU A 32 11.43 13.80 -1.03
CA LEU A 32 11.06 12.55 -0.36
C LEU A 32 11.74 11.36 -1.05
N ARG A 33 12.07 10.35 -0.25
CA ARG A 33 12.55 9.05 -0.72
C ARG A 33 11.53 7.98 -0.36
N VAL A 34 10.83 7.45 -1.36
CA VAL A 34 9.69 6.54 -1.18
C VAL A 34 10.07 5.13 -1.65
N ALA A 35 9.84 4.14 -0.80
CA ALA A 35 10.02 2.73 -1.13
C ALA A 35 8.71 2.08 -1.57
N THR A 36 8.77 1.25 -2.61
CA THR A 36 7.73 0.28 -2.96
C THR A 36 8.36 -1.11 -3.05
N SER A 37 7.75 -2.13 -2.44
CA SER A 37 8.25 -3.51 -2.49
C SER A 37 7.29 -4.42 -3.26
N GLU A 38 7.84 -5.31 -4.07
CA GLU A 38 7.14 -6.42 -4.69
C GLU A 38 7.67 -7.75 -4.14
N ASN A 39 6.75 -8.66 -3.80
CA ASN A 39 7.08 -9.99 -3.29
C ASN A 39 6.55 -11.06 -4.25
N TRP A 40 7.41 -11.96 -4.72
CA TRP A 40 7.02 -13.06 -5.61
C TRP A 40 7.73 -14.36 -5.24
N ARG A 41 7.27 -15.47 -5.80
CA ARG A 41 7.92 -16.78 -5.68
C ARG A 41 8.68 -17.06 -6.97
N ASP A 42 9.98 -17.35 -6.86
CA ASP A 42 10.79 -17.74 -8.02
C ASP A 42 10.28 -19.09 -8.56
N ARG A 43 10.03 -19.16 -9.87
CA ARG A 43 9.43 -20.35 -10.50
C ARG A 43 10.43 -21.50 -10.64
N SER A 44 11.72 -21.21 -10.68
CA SER A 44 12.79 -22.20 -10.84
C SER A 44 13.24 -22.77 -9.51
N THR A 45 13.37 -21.93 -8.49
CA THR A 45 13.85 -22.36 -7.16
C THR A 45 12.73 -22.60 -6.14
N GLY A 46 11.54 -22.03 -6.36
CA GLY A 46 10.43 -22.10 -5.42
C GLY A 46 10.60 -21.20 -4.19
N GLU A 47 11.64 -20.38 -4.13
CA GLU A 47 11.93 -19.48 -3.00
C GLU A 47 11.10 -18.19 -3.08
N ARG A 48 10.82 -17.57 -1.93
CA ARG A 48 10.23 -16.22 -1.89
C ARG A 48 11.33 -15.18 -2.13
N ARG A 49 11.09 -14.26 -3.05
CA ARG A 49 11.96 -13.13 -3.36
C ARG A 49 11.22 -11.82 -3.12
N GLU A 50 11.96 -10.80 -2.72
CA GLU A 50 11.51 -9.43 -2.53
C GLU A 50 12.37 -8.49 -3.37
N ARG A 51 11.76 -7.48 -3.98
CA ARG A 51 12.45 -6.39 -4.67
C ARG A 51 11.85 -5.06 -4.21
N THR A 52 12.71 -4.20 -3.68
CA THR A 52 12.34 -2.85 -3.28
C THR A 52 12.87 -1.84 -4.28
N GLU A 53 11.98 -1.01 -4.79
CA GLU A 53 12.29 0.13 -5.66
C GLU A 53 12.24 1.44 -4.89
N TRP A 54 13.20 2.32 -5.17
CA TRP A 54 13.35 3.60 -4.50
C TRP A 54 13.04 4.77 -5.44
N HIS A 55 12.04 5.55 -5.07
CA HIS A 55 11.52 6.65 -5.86
C HIS A 55 11.92 7.97 -5.22
N ARG A 56 12.45 8.88 -6.05
CA ARG A 56 12.71 10.27 -5.65
C ARG A 56 11.49 11.11 -6.02
N VAL A 57 10.80 11.63 -5.00
CA VAL A 57 9.64 12.51 -5.17
C VAL A 57 10.05 13.93 -4.78
N VAL A 58 9.70 14.91 -5.60
CA VAL A 58 10.01 16.32 -5.39
C VAL A 58 8.73 17.12 -5.41
N ILE A 59 8.46 17.85 -4.32
CA ILE A 59 7.24 18.62 -4.14
C ILE A 59 7.60 20.11 -4.25
N PHE A 60 7.14 20.75 -5.32
CA PHE A 60 7.20 22.19 -5.51
C PHE A 60 5.88 22.88 -5.17
N ASN A 61 4.76 22.13 -5.15
CA ASN A 61 3.48 22.68 -4.73
C ASN A 61 3.55 23.08 -3.25
N GLU A 62 3.36 24.38 -2.96
CA GLU A 62 3.55 24.93 -1.62
C GLU A 62 2.62 24.33 -0.57
N GLY A 63 1.36 24.05 -0.94
CA GLY A 63 0.38 23.45 -0.03
C GLY A 63 0.80 22.04 0.38
N LEU A 64 1.17 21.22 -0.62
CA LEU A 64 1.63 19.85 -0.38
C LEU A 64 2.99 19.83 0.35
N ALA A 65 3.88 20.78 0.05
CA ALA A 65 5.17 20.92 0.73
C ALA A 65 4.99 21.18 2.23
N LYS A 66 4.10 22.12 2.62
CA LYS A 66 3.79 22.40 4.04
C LYS A 66 3.20 21.18 4.75
N VAL A 67 2.33 20.43 4.08
CA VAL A 67 1.78 19.17 4.61
C VAL A 67 2.89 18.15 4.82
N ALA A 68 3.76 17.97 3.82
CA ALA A 68 4.87 17.04 3.89
C ALA A 68 5.83 17.37 5.03
N GLU A 69 6.25 18.63 5.15
CA GLU A 69 7.12 19.13 6.23
C GLU A 69 6.48 18.91 7.61
N SER A 70 5.21 19.25 7.76
CA SER A 70 4.55 19.25 9.08
C SER A 70 4.28 17.83 9.59
N TYR A 71 3.85 16.92 8.70
CA TYR A 71 3.26 15.66 9.13
C TYR A 71 4.02 14.41 8.72
N LEU A 72 4.82 14.43 7.65
CA LEU A 72 5.53 13.24 7.19
C LEU A 72 6.82 13.03 7.97
N ARG A 73 7.10 11.78 8.31
CA ARG A 73 8.34 11.33 8.94
C ARG A 73 8.81 10.05 8.26
N LYS A 74 10.03 9.61 8.56
CA LYS A 74 10.51 8.28 8.17
C LYS A 74 9.45 7.23 8.54
N GLY A 75 9.17 6.33 7.60
CA GLY A 75 8.18 5.27 7.76
C GLY A 75 6.76 5.67 7.36
N SER A 76 6.44 6.96 7.20
CA SER A 76 5.08 7.38 6.83
C SER A 76 4.62 6.74 5.53
N LYS A 77 3.41 6.18 5.52
CA LYS A 77 2.77 5.63 4.33
C LYS A 77 2.02 6.73 3.60
N ILE A 78 2.30 6.87 2.31
CA ILE A 78 1.71 7.92 1.48
C ILE A 78 1.20 7.38 0.15
N TYR A 79 0.13 8.02 -0.32
CA TYR A 79 -0.30 8.02 -1.71
C TYR A 79 0.23 9.29 -2.38
N VAL A 80 0.79 9.16 -3.58
CA VAL A 80 1.32 10.28 -4.35
C VAL A 80 0.90 10.17 -5.81
N GLU A 81 0.42 11.27 -6.37
CA GLU A 81 0.30 11.47 -7.81
C GLU A 81 1.17 12.63 -8.29
N GLY A 82 1.96 12.39 -9.33
CA GLY A 82 2.83 13.38 -9.94
C GLY A 82 3.16 13.05 -11.39
N GLN A 83 4.26 13.61 -11.88
CA GLN A 83 4.72 13.41 -13.26
C GLN A 83 6.21 13.06 -13.28
N LEU A 84 6.66 12.22 -14.21
CA LEU A 84 8.09 11.98 -14.39
C LEU A 84 8.75 13.20 -15.02
N GLN A 85 9.84 13.65 -14.44
CA GLN A 85 10.75 14.62 -15.06
C GLN A 85 12.18 14.09 -14.96
N THR A 86 12.89 14.11 -16.09
CA THR A 86 14.31 13.80 -16.11
C THR A 86 15.08 15.07 -16.35
N ARG A 87 15.94 15.46 -15.40
CA ARG A 87 16.83 16.61 -15.53
C ARG A 87 18.25 16.17 -15.82
N LYS A 88 18.91 16.94 -16.67
CA LYS A 88 20.33 16.83 -16.97
C LYS A 88 21.11 17.78 -16.06
N TRP A 89 22.21 17.33 -15.48
CA TRP A 89 23.13 18.14 -14.69
C TRP A 89 24.57 17.66 -14.93
N GLN A 90 25.57 18.53 -14.73
CA GLN A 90 26.97 18.16 -14.86
C GLN A 90 27.57 17.88 -13.49
N ASP A 91 28.33 16.80 -13.38
CA ASP A 91 29.11 16.53 -12.17
C ASP A 91 30.40 17.35 -12.12
N GLN A 92 31.16 17.20 -11.04
CA GLN A 92 32.40 17.96 -10.81
C GLN A 92 33.48 17.69 -11.87
N SER A 93 33.37 16.58 -12.61
CA SER A 93 34.27 16.23 -13.70
C SER A 93 33.78 16.75 -15.06
N GLY A 94 32.67 17.49 -15.09
CA GLY A 94 32.05 18.02 -16.31
C GLY A 94 31.26 16.98 -17.10
N GLN A 95 31.03 15.78 -16.56
CA GLN A 95 30.27 14.74 -17.25
C GLN A 95 28.77 14.95 -17.08
N ASP A 96 28.02 14.74 -18.16
CA ASP A 96 26.56 14.83 -18.16
C ASP A 96 25.94 13.67 -17.38
N ARG A 97 25.10 14.01 -16.40
CA ARG A 97 24.34 13.08 -15.55
C ARG A 97 22.86 13.37 -15.68
N TYR A 98 22.07 12.30 -15.58
CA TYR A 98 20.62 12.37 -15.65
C TYR A 98 20.02 11.93 -14.31
N SER A 99 18.94 12.58 -13.91
CA SER A 99 18.19 12.20 -12.72
C SER A 99 16.71 12.29 -13.02
N THR A 100 16.03 11.16 -12.89
CA THR A 100 14.59 11.05 -13.06
C THR A 100 13.91 11.17 -11.69
N GLU A 101 12.95 12.07 -11.61
CA GLU A 101 12.26 12.48 -10.40
C GLU A 101 10.75 12.48 -10.66
N ILE A 102 9.96 12.18 -9.63
CA ILE A 102 8.50 12.32 -9.66
C ILE A 102 8.17 13.68 -9.08
N VAL A 103 7.61 14.55 -9.91
CA VAL A 103 7.46 15.97 -9.59
C VAL A 103 5.99 16.31 -9.32
N LEU A 104 5.75 16.97 -8.18
CA LEU A 104 4.46 17.51 -7.76
C LEU A 104 4.53 19.03 -7.82
N GLN A 105 4.09 19.61 -8.94
CA GLN A 105 4.17 21.05 -9.20
C GLN A 105 2.80 21.66 -9.56
N GLY A 106 2.07 21.04 -10.48
CA GLY A 106 0.78 21.56 -10.97
C GLY A 106 -0.43 21.14 -10.13
N PHE A 107 -1.62 21.62 -10.51
CA PHE A 107 -2.90 21.29 -9.87
C PHE A 107 -3.27 19.80 -9.91
N ASN A 108 -2.68 19.04 -10.84
CA ASN A 108 -2.91 17.60 -10.98
C ASN A 108 -2.08 16.76 -9.98
N SER A 109 -1.36 17.40 -9.07
CA SER A 109 -0.52 16.73 -8.07
C SER A 109 -1.34 16.38 -6.83
N THR A 110 -1.16 15.19 -6.28
CA THR A 110 -1.85 14.76 -5.05
C THR A 110 -0.87 14.13 -4.09
N LEU A 111 -1.05 14.42 -2.80
CA LEU A 111 -0.39 13.73 -1.71
C LEU A 111 -1.43 13.42 -0.64
N THR A 112 -1.50 12.17 -0.20
CA THR A 112 -2.39 11.75 0.88
C THR A 112 -1.62 10.88 1.85
N MET A 113 -1.69 11.22 3.13
CA MET A 113 -1.18 10.36 4.20
C MET A 113 -2.15 9.20 4.38
N LEU A 114 -1.61 7.99 4.39
CA LEU A 114 -2.38 6.76 4.58
C LEU A 114 -2.18 6.16 5.97
N ASP A 115 -1.32 6.77 6.79
CA ASP A 115 -1.16 6.37 8.18
C ASP A 115 -2.44 6.71 8.96
N GLY A 116 -2.99 5.72 9.64
CA GLY A 116 -4.14 5.89 10.50
C GLY A 116 -3.82 6.85 11.65
N ARG A 117 -4.78 7.71 12.01
CA ARG A 117 -4.76 8.51 13.23
C ARG A 117 -4.85 7.58 14.45
N GLY A 118 -3.79 6.86 14.81
CA GLY A 118 -3.91 5.79 15.81
C GLY A 118 -2.65 5.10 16.33
N GLU A 119 -1.43 5.47 15.91
CA GLU A 119 -0.21 4.86 16.47
C GLU A 119 0.68 5.90 17.17
N GLY A 120 0.03 6.77 17.94
CA GLY A 120 0.65 7.80 18.77
C GLY A 120 -0.04 7.90 20.12
N GLY A 121 -0.11 6.80 20.87
CA GLY A 121 -0.70 6.79 22.21
C GLY A 121 -0.75 5.40 22.82
N GLY A 122 0.30 4.98 23.51
CA GLY A 122 0.32 3.67 24.18
C GLY A 122 1.65 3.28 24.82
N GLY A 123 2.25 4.17 25.61
CA GLY A 123 3.48 3.88 26.35
C GLY A 123 3.61 4.66 27.65
N GLY A 124 2.47 5.05 28.24
CA GLY A 124 2.39 5.67 29.56
C GLY A 124 1.75 4.70 30.55
N GLY A 125 2.53 3.76 31.06
CA GLY A 125 2.10 2.74 32.01
C GLY A 125 3.05 2.66 33.20
N GLY A 126 3.41 3.80 33.78
CA GLY A 126 4.01 3.82 35.10
C GLY A 126 2.94 3.59 36.15
N ASN A 127 2.92 2.41 36.77
CA ASN A 127 2.33 2.26 38.10
C ASN A 127 3.17 1.30 38.94
N PHE A 128 4.00 1.90 39.79
CA PHE A 128 4.70 1.26 40.89
C PHE A 128 3.67 0.83 41.94
N GLY A 129 3.40 -0.47 42.05
CA GLY A 129 2.57 -1.05 43.11
C GLY A 129 3.44 -1.74 44.16
N GLY A 130 4.01 -0.96 45.09
CA GLY A 130 4.65 -1.46 46.31
C GLY A 130 3.75 -1.28 47.53
N GLY A 131 3.75 -2.28 48.42
CA GLY A 131 3.06 -2.31 49.73
C GLY A 131 1.76 -3.13 49.67
N GLY A 132 1.49 -4.12 50.52
CA GLY A 132 2.02 -4.47 51.83
C GLY A 132 0.83 -4.79 52.74
N GLY A 133 0.76 -6.01 53.27
CA GLY A 133 -0.11 -6.38 54.40
C GLY A 133 -1.37 -7.21 54.07
N SER A 134 -1.41 -8.46 54.50
CA SER A 134 -2.14 -8.87 55.71
C SER A 134 -2.42 -10.38 55.71
N ALA A 135 -2.19 -10.98 56.88
CA ALA A 135 -2.35 -12.38 57.19
C ALA A 135 -3.82 -12.82 57.29
N GLY A 136 -4.06 -14.13 57.21
CA GLY A 136 -5.13 -14.76 57.99
C GLY A 136 -5.93 -15.87 57.30
N GLY A 137 -5.83 -17.08 57.86
CA GLY A 137 -7.00 -17.95 58.07
C GLY A 137 -7.22 -19.08 57.06
N GLY A 138 -7.08 -20.32 57.55
CA GLY A 138 -7.30 -21.56 56.81
C GLY A 138 -8.76 -21.96 56.63
N GLY A 139 -8.97 -23.13 56.04
CA GLY A 139 -10.30 -23.75 55.92
C GLY A 139 -10.33 -24.91 54.95
N PHE A 140 -10.64 -26.09 55.48
CA PHE A 140 -10.59 -27.41 54.87
C PHE A 140 -11.94 -27.78 54.23
N GLY A 141 -11.93 -28.68 53.22
CA GLY A 141 -12.97 -29.73 53.13
C GLY A 141 -13.88 -29.78 51.89
N GLY A 142 -13.93 -30.99 51.29
CA GLY A 142 -15.06 -31.57 50.54
C GLY A 142 -15.16 -31.14 49.06
N GLY A 143 -15.09 -31.99 48.04
CA GLY A 143 -15.53 -33.39 47.93
C GLY A 143 -16.96 -33.43 47.37
N GLY A 144 -17.15 -33.85 46.11
CA GLY A 144 -18.49 -34.19 45.61
C GLY A 144 -18.75 -33.96 44.12
N SER A 145 -18.29 -34.89 43.29
CA SER A 145 -18.71 -35.11 41.91
C SER A 145 -20.21 -35.39 41.82
N ARG A 146 -20.97 -34.75 40.90
CA ARG A 146 -22.10 -35.33 40.13
C ARG A 146 -22.34 -34.51 38.84
N SER A 147 -21.90 -35.04 37.71
CA SER A 147 -22.32 -34.64 36.36
C SER A 147 -23.18 -35.78 35.80
N GLY A 148 -24.49 -35.52 35.65
CA GLY A 148 -25.40 -36.28 34.77
C GLY A 148 -25.61 -35.42 33.51
N GLY A 149 -25.55 -35.97 32.29
CA GLY A 149 -26.66 -36.69 31.63
C GLY A 149 -27.79 -35.68 31.31
N TYR A 150 -28.31 -35.48 30.09
CA TYR A 150 -28.75 -36.43 29.05
C TYR A 150 -29.06 -35.68 27.72
N ASP A 151 -29.17 -36.46 26.64
CA ASP A 151 -29.99 -36.29 25.43
C ASP A 151 -29.69 -35.19 24.38
N ASP A 152 -28.91 -35.60 23.36
CA ASP A 152 -28.91 -35.07 21.99
C ASP A 152 -29.92 -35.86 21.16
N GLY A 153 -30.92 -35.17 20.61
CA GLY A 153 -31.97 -35.77 19.78
C GLY A 153 -32.73 -34.70 19.00
N GLY A 154 -32.47 -34.62 17.69
CA GLY A 154 -33.08 -33.61 16.82
C GLY A 154 -32.96 -33.93 15.33
N PHE A 155 -33.45 -35.09 14.92
CA PHE A 155 -33.68 -35.44 13.51
C PHE A 155 -35.04 -34.90 13.08
N GLY A 156 -35.11 -34.13 11.98
CA GLY A 156 -36.38 -33.81 11.34
C GLY A 156 -36.26 -32.76 10.24
N GLY A 157 -36.65 -33.11 9.02
CA GLY A 157 -36.97 -32.11 8.00
C GLY A 157 -36.62 -32.49 6.56
N SER A 158 -37.30 -33.51 6.03
CA SER A 158 -37.36 -33.79 4.59
C SER A 158 -38.26 -32.77 3.87
N SER A 159 -38.05 -32.65 2.55
CA SER A 159 -39.04 -32.34 1.49
C SER A 159 -39.07 -30.92 0.89
N GLY A 160 -38.66 -30.84 -0.38
CA GLY A 160 -39.57 -30.36 -1.43
C GLY A 160 -39.25 -29.00 -2.07
N GLY A 161 -39.02 -29.01 -3.39
CA GLY A 161 -39.24 -27.83 -4.24
C GLY A 161 -38.32 -27.69 -5.44
N GLY A 162 -38.59 -28.43 -6.52
CA GLY A 162 -37.93 -28.22 -7.82
C GLY A 162 -38.61 -27.13 -8.66
N ARG A 163 -37.82 -26.44 -9.50
CA ARG A 163 -38.21 -25.74 -10.76
C ARG A 163 -36.96 -25.64 -11.65
N SER A 164 -36.86 -26.46 -12.69
CA SER A 164 -37.03 -26.10 -14.11
C SER A 164 -36.21 -24.88 -14.58
N GLY A 165 -35.10 -25.14 -15.30
CA GLY A 165 -34.39 -24.17 -16.13
C GLY A 165 -33.94 -24.89 -17.41
N GLY A 166 -34.58 -24.55 -18.53
CA GLY A 166 -34.51 -25.27 -19.80
C GLY A 166 -33.20 -25.13 -20.56
N GLY A 167 -32.94 -26.16 -21.37
CA GLY A 167 -31.87 -26.20 -22.36
C GLY A 167 -32.14 -25.32 -23.58
N GLY A 168 -31.05 -24.88 -24.20
CA GLY A 168 -31.03 -24.18 -25.48
C GLY A 168 -29.73 -24.53 -26.20
N SER A 169 -29.86 -25.42 -27.19
CA SER A 169 -28.87 -25.85 -28.16
C SER A 169 -28.73 -24.84 -29.31
N GLY A 170 -27.50 -24.64 -29.81
CA GLY A 170 -27.21 -24.02 -31.11
C GLY A 170 -25.70 -23.73 -31.22
N SER A 171 -24.89 -24.59 -31.84
CA SER A 171 -24.59 -24.68 -33.28
C SER A 171 -23.87 -23.45 -33.84
N GLY A 172 -22.61 -23.61 -34.25
CA GLY A 172 -21.90 -22.62 -35.05
C GLY A 172 -20.38 -22.75 -34.95
N GLY A 173 -19.81 -23.75 -35.62
CA GLY A 173 -18.36 -23.87 -35.79
C GLY A 173 -17.84 -22.93 -36.87
N PHE A 174 -16.62 -22.43 -36.69
CA PHE A 174 -15.81 -21.84 -37.75
C PHE A 174 -14.38 -22.37 -37.59
N GLY A 175 -14.04 -23.32 -38.46
CA GLY A 175 -12.69 -23.78 -38.71
C GLY A 175 -11.87 -22.74 -39.47
N GLY A 176 -10.56 -22.86 -39.38
CA GLY A 176 -9.57 -21.89 -39.84
C GLY A 176 -9.34 -21.80 -41.34
N GLY A 177 -8.52 -20.81 -41.69
CA GLY A 177 -7.92 -20.57 -43.02
C GLY A 177 -7.04 -19.31 -42.97
N PRO A 178 -5.78 -19.31 -43.50
CA PRO A 178 -4.73 -18.37 -43.14
C PRO A 178 -4.47 -17.27 -44.17
N GLY A 179 -3.79 -16.20 -43.73
CA GLY A 179 -3.01 -15.31 -44.60
C GLY A 179 -3.78 -14.15 -45.22
N GLY A 180 -3.35 -12.93 -44.90
CA GLY A 180 -3.90 -11.70 -45.45
C GLY A 180 -3.39 -10.49 -44.67
N ASP A 181 -2.14 -10.14 -44.95
CA ASP A 181 -1.71 -8.75 -45.17
C ASP A 181 -1.96 -7.78 -44.01
N MET A 182 -1.04 -7.77 -43.03
CA MET A 182 -0.93 -6.71 -41.99
C MET A 182 0.27 -5.79 -42.26
N ASP A 183 0.46 -5.43 -43.53
CA ASP A 183 1.39 -4.38 -43.95
C ASP A 183 0.59 -3.08 -44.17
N ASP A 184 0.06 -2.49 -43.10
CA ASP A 184 -0.55 -1.16 -43.12
C ASP A 184 0.14 -0.25 -42.09
N GLU A 185 1.26 0.30 -42.57
CA GLU A 185 1.68 1.70 -42.43
C GLU A 185 1.34 2.43 -41.12
N ILE A 186 2.35 2.61 -40.28
CA ILE A 186 2.34 3.51 -39.11
C ILE A 186 2.70 4.91 -39.61
N PRO A 187 1.81 5.93 -39.58
CA PRO A 187 2.19 7.28 -39.99
C PRO A 187 2.99 7.96 -38.88
N PHE A 188 4.08 8.62 -39.29
CA PHE A 188 4.97 9.45 -38.49
C PHE A 188 4.29 10.73 -37.97
#